data_AF-A0A7C3IFI1-F1
#
_entry.id   AF-A0A7C3IFI1-F1
#
_cell.length_a   1.000
_cell.length_b   1.000
_cell.length_c   1.000
_cell.angle_alpha   90.00
_cell.angle_beta   90.00
_cell.angle_gamma   90.00
#
_symmetry.space_group_name_H-M   'P 1'
#
loop_
_entity.id
_entity.type
_entity.pdbx_description
1 polymer ?
#
loop_
_entity_poly.entity_id
_entity_poly.type
_entity_poly.pdbx_seq_one_letter_code
_entity_poly.pdbx_strand_id
1 'polypeptide(L)' 'MAAGVFRRMFLEKKARGTTILFVSHLLQEVQAVADRVAFLEEGRIVFSGSVVEIQARTQTTSLEEAVLSFFDC' A
#
# COMPACT_ATOMS: atom_id res chain seq x y z
N MET A 1 7.91 8.42 16.27
CA MET A 1 9.25 7.78 16.23
C MET A 1 9.25 6.30 15.82
N ALA A 2 8.11 5.66 15.48
CA ALA A 2 8.07 4.23 15.07
C ALA A 2 8.11 3.98 13.54
N ALA A 3 7.74 4.96 12.71
CA ALA A 3 7.54 4.80 11.25
C ALA A 3 8.78 4.36 10.44
N GLY A 4 9.98 4.39 11.04
CA GLY A 4 11.23 4.06 10.36
C GLY A 4 11.70 2.62 10.54
N VAL A 5 11.28 1.91 11.58
CA VAL A 5 11.84 0.59 11.93
C VAL A 5 11.32 -0.49 10.99
N PHE A 6 10.01 -0.55 10.79
CA PHE A 6 9.37 -1.54 9.92
C PHE A 6 9.82 -1.41 8.46
N ARG A 7 9.97 -0.16 7.97
CA ARG A 7 10.47 0.12 6.63
C ARG A 7 11.83 -0.54 6.38
N ARG A 8 12.81 -0.32 7.27
CA ARG A 8 14.15 -0.88 7.10
C ARG A 8 14.11 -2.40 7.08
N MET A 9 13.35 -3.00 8.01
CA MET A 9 13.20 -4.45 8.07
C MET A 9 12.56 -5.01 6.79
N PHE A 10 11.51 -4.39 6.27
CA PHE A 10 10.83 -4.84 5.05
C PHE A 10 11.73 -4.73 3.83
N LEU A 11 12.43 -3.61 3.66
CA LEU A 11 13.36 -3.43 2.55
C LEU A 11 14.51 -4.44 2.59
N GLU A 12 15.06 -4.72 3.77
CA GLU A 12 16.11 -5.74 3.93
C GLU A 12 15.59 -7.14 3.57
N LYS A 13 14.41 -7.52 4.05
CA LYS A 13 13.80 -8.83 3.76
C LYS A 13 13.45 -8.97 2.27
N LYS A 14 12.92 -7.91 1.66
CA LYS A 14 12.66 -7.84 0.22
C LYS A 14 13.95 -8.00 -0.59
N ALA A 15 15.05 -7.33 -0.20
CA ALA A 15 16.35 -7.47 -0.86
C ALA A 15 16.91 -8.90 -0.78
N ARG A 16 16.53 -9.67 0.25
CA ARG A 16 16.85 -11.11 0.38
C ARG A 16 15.88 -12.03 -0.39
N GLY A 17 14.96 -11.48 -1.19
CA GLY A 17 13.96 -12.24 -1.94
C GLY A 17 12.81 -12.81 -1.09
N THR A 18 12.62 -12.32 0.14
CA THR A 18 11.52 -12.77 1.00
C THR A 18 10.21 -12.14 0.56
N THR A 19 9.17 -12.94 0.35
CA THR A 19 7.79 -12.43 0.18
C THR A 19 7.21 -12.01 1.52
N ILE A 20 6.66 -10.80 1.59
CA ILE A 20 6.11 -10.21 2.81
C ILE A 20 4.63 -9.89 2.55
N LEU A 21 3.76 -10.40 3.42
CA LEU A 21 2.38 -9.97 3.53
C LEU A 21 2.22 -9.24 4.86
N PHE A 22 1.77 -8.00 4.82
CA PHE A 22 1.47 -7.21 6.02
C PHE A 22 0.18 -6.41 5.81
N VAL A 23 -0.45 -6.06 6.91
CA VAL A 23 -1.67 -5.26 6.93
C VAL A 23 -1.36 -3.98 7.71
N SER A 24 -1.67 -2.84 7.13
CA SER A 24 -1.55 -1.54 7.79
C SER A 24 -2.65 -0.60 7.29
N HIS A 25 -3.15 0.23 8.19
CA HIS A 25 -4.04 1.35 7.86
C HIS A 25 -3.25 2.65 7.59
N LEU A 26 -1.93 2.65 7.83
CA LEU A 26 -1.05 3.78 7.56
C LEU A 26 -0.59 3.73 6.09
N LEU A 27 -1.37 4.36 5.22
CA LEU A 27 -1.16 4.30 3.76
C LEU A 27 0.20 4.85 3.32
N GLN A 28 0.76 5.84 4.03
CA GLN A 28 2.13 6.34 3.79
C GLN A 28 3.21 5.28 3.99
N GLU A 29 3.03 4.38 4.97
CA GLU A 29 3.97 3.28 5.17
C GLU A 29 3.82 2.24 4.06
N VAL A 30 2.57 1.90 3.73
CA VAL A 30 2.23 0.93 2.67
C VAL A 30 2.80 1.38 1.33
N GLN A 31 2.50 2.61 0.90
CA GLN A 31 2.94 3.19 -0.37
C GLN A 31 4.44 3.08 -0.57
N ALA A 32 5.19 3.15 0.52
CA ALA A 32 6.61 3.36 0.46
C ALA A 32 7.42 2.08 0.65
N VAL A 33 6.76 0.93 0.88
CA VAL A 33 7.40 -0.40 1.00
C VAL A 33 6.76 -1.47 0.12
N ALA A 34 5.47 -1.33 -0.19
CA ALA A 34 4.71 -2.35 -0.91
C ALA A 34 4.87 -2.21 -2.43
N ASP A 35 5.03 -3.33 -3.11
CA ASP A 35 4.94 -3.40 -4.57
C ASP A 35 3.49 -3.45 -5.05
N ARG A 36 2.66 -4.15 -4.27
CA ARG A 36 1.25 -4.42 -4.54
C ARG A 36 0.45 -4.17 -3.28
N VAL A 37 -0.77 -3.69 -3.45
CA VAL A 37 -1.70 -3.43 -2.36
C VAL A 37 -3.07 -3.98 -2.71
N ALA A 38 -3.82 -4.36 -1.68
CA ALA A 38 -5.23 -4.66 -1.75
C ALA A 38 -5.94 -3.87 -0.65
N PHE A 39 -6.99 -3.16 -1.01
CA PHE A 39 -7.81 -2.44 -0.05
C PHE A 39 -9.03 -3.28 0.31
N LEU A 40 -9.17 -3.53 1.60
CA LEU A 40 -10.24 -4.35 2.17
C LEU A 40 -11.18 -3.46 2.95
N GLU A 41 -12.46 -3.52 2.62
CA GLU A 41 -13.53 -2.79 3.28
C GLU A 41 -14.73 -3.73 3.46
N GLU A 42 -15.33 -3.76 4.65
CA GLU A 42 -16.48 -4.62 4.97
C GLU A 42 -16.33 -6.10 4.54
N GLY A 43 -15.10 -6.62 4.63
CA GLY A 43 -14.79 -8.00 4.25
C GLY A 43 -14.71 -8.24 2.73
N ARG A 44 -14.68 -7.17 1.91
CA ARG A 44 -14.55 -7.23 0.45
C ARG A 44 -13.33 -6.47 -0.03
N ILE A 45 -12.66 -7.01 -1.04
CA ILE A 45 -11.56 -6.31 -1.69
C ILE A 45 -12.17 -5.32 -2.67
N VAL A 46 -12.08 -4.02 -2.36
CA VAL A 46 -12.60 -2.93 -3.20
C VAL A 46 -11.70 -2.74 -4.42
N PHE A 47 -10.39 -2.79 -4.21
CA PHE A 47 -9.41 -2.79 -5.29
C PHE A 47 -8.14 -3.52 -4.90
N SER A 48 -7.41 -3.99 -5.91
CA SER A 48 -6.06 -4.52 -5.75
C SER A 48 -5.25 -4.28 -7.01
N GLY A 49 -3.93 -4.16 -6.86
CA GLY A 49 -3.03 -3.84 -7.97
C GLY A 49 -1.63 -3.49 -7.50
N SER A 50 -0.75 -3.17 -8.45
CA SER A 50 0.51 -2.52 -8.08
C SER A 50 0.26 -1.10 -7.60
N VAL A 51 1.12 -0.57 -6.72
CA VAL A 51 1.00 0.82 -6.24
C VAL A 51 0.99 1.80 -7.42
N VAL A 52 1.86 1.57 -8.41
CA VAL A 52 1.97 2.38 -9.63
C VAL A 52 0.70 2.33 -10.48
N GLU A 53 0.13 1.14 -10.65
CA GLU A 53 -1.12 0.96 -11.41
C GLU A 53 -2.29 1.68 -10.75
N ILE A 54 -2.39 1.62 -9.42
CA ILE A 54 -3.45 2.29 -8.68
C ILE A 54 -3.32 3.80 -8.80
N GLN A 55 -2.12 4.35 -8.57
CA GLN A 55 -1.84 5.78 -8.76
C GLN A 55 -2.16 6.26 -10.18
N ALA A 56 -1.82 5.46 -11.20
CA ALA A 56 -2.15 5.78 -12.58
C ALA A 56 -3.66 5.76 -12.86
N ARG A 57 -4.39 4.81 -12.28
CA ARG A 57 -5.85 4.67 -12.44
C ARG A 57 -6.62 5.81 -11.77
N THR A 58 -6.19 6.25 -10.60
CA THR A 58 -6.84 7.34 -9.85
C THR A 58 -6.30 8.72 -10.23
N GLN A 59 -5.24 8.78 -11.06
CA GLN A 59 -4.51 10.02 -11.38
C GLN A 59 -3.99 10.76 -10.13
N THR A 60 -3.61 10.01 -9.09
CA THR A 60 -3.11 10.55 -7.81
C THR A 60 -1.65 10.17 -7.58
N THR A 61 -0.99 10.91 -6.68
CA THR A 61 0.40 10.61 -6.27
C THR A 61 0.48 9.97 -4.88
N SER A 62 -0.63 10.00 -4.12
CA SER A 62 -0.77 9.37 -2.82
C SER A 62 -1.77 8.22 -2.85
N LEU A 63 -1.46 7.13 -2.14
CA LEU A 63 -2.43 6.06 -1.86
C LEU A 63 -3.60 6.55 -1.02
N GLU A 64 -3.41 7.57 -0.18
CA GLU A 64 -4.50 8.19 0.60
C GLU A 64 -5.55 8.79 -0.34
N GLU A 65 -5.11 9.60 -1.30
CA GLU A 65 -5.98 10.19 -2.33
C GLU A 65 -6.59 9.11 -3.23
N ALA A 66 -5.81 8.09 -3.61
CA ALA A 66 -6.32 6.99 -4.42
C ALA A 66 -7.46 6.27 -3.71
N VAL A 67 -7.28 5.97 -2.42
CA VAL A 67 -8.30 5.34 -1.59
C VAL A 67 -9.55 6.21 -1.49
N LEU A 68 -9.42 7.52 -1.23
CA LEU A 68 -10.56 8.45 -1.19
C LEU A 68 -11.34 8.46 -2.51
N SER A 69 -10.66 8.41 -3.66
CA SER A 69 -11.32 8.33 -4.97
C SER A 69 -12.19 7.06 -5.15
N PHE A 70 -11.96 5.99 -4.40
CA PHE A 70 -12.82 4.80 -4.41
C PHE A 70 -13.99 4.89 -3.42
N PHE A 71 -13.90 5.76 -2.41
CA PHE A 71 -14.98 6.03 -1.45
C PHE A 71 -16.04 6.98 -2.00
N ASP A 72 -15.66 7.92 -2.86
CA ASP A 72 -16.55 8.97 -3.38
C ASP A 72 -17.39 8.54 -4.61
N CYS A 73 -17.67 7.24 -4.78
CA CYS A 73 -18.50 6.71 -5.87
C CYS A 73 -19.95 6.41 -5.45
#